data_AF-A0A2G6BVN9-F1
#
_entry.id   AF-A0A2G6BVN9-F1
#
_cell.length_a   1.000
_cell.length_b   1.000
_cell.length_c   1.000
_cell.angle_alpha   90.00
_cell.angle_beta   90.00
_cell.angle_gamma   90.00
#
_symmetry.space_group_name_H-M   'P 1'
#
loop_
_entity.id
_entity.type
_entity.pdbx_description
1 polymer ?
#
loop_
_entity_poly.entity_id
_entity_poly.type
_entity_poly.pdbx_seq_one_letter_code
_entity_poly.pdbx_strand_id
1 'polypeptide(L)' 'VPKDVPKDVPKERLKNEIEIFRENPHISMKEIAGRLNVSIKTVKRDIEQLKKSGRLARIGGRKTGYWKIYDISVKNKVN' A
#
# COMPACT_ATOMS: atom_id res chain seq x y z
N VAL A 1 -20.85 -9.02 -10.75
CA VAL A 1 -20.15 -8.30 -9.65
C VAL A 1 -19.12 -9.26 -9.03
N PRO A 2 -17.81 -8.99 -8.98
CA PRO A 2 -16.92 -9.78 -8.13
C PRO A 2 -16.90 -9.12 -6.74
N LYS A 3 -17.53 -9.73 -5.71
CA LYS A 3 -17.15 -10.92 -4.91
C LYS A 3 -16.15 -10.57 -3.81
N ASP A 4 -16.62 -10.79 -2.58
CA ASP A 4 -15.89 -10.96 -1.32
C ASP A 4 -14.81 -9.93 -0.95
N VAL A 5 -15.22 -8.88 -0.23
CA VAL A 5 -14.30 -8.13 0.63
C VAL A 5 -14.55 -8.60 2.07
N PRO A 6 -13.66 -9.42 2.65
CA PRO A 6 -13.75 -9.82 4.04
C PRO A 6 -13.68 -8.58 4.93
N LYS A 7 -14.67 -8.39 5.79
CA LYS A 7 -14.85 -7.19 6.64
C LYS A 7 -13.77 -7.03 7.73
N ASP A 8 -12.92 -8.03 7.96
CA ASP A 8 -12.01 -8.07 9.12
C ASP A 8 -10.50 -8.00 8.82
N VAL A 9 -10.11 -7.66 7.58
CA VAL A 9 -8.68 -7.57 7.22
C VAL A 9 -8.21 -6.13 6.88
N PRO A 10 -8.46 -5.08 7.69
CA PRO A 10 -7.79 -3.79 7.46
C PRO A 10 -6.30 -3.84 7.84
N LYS A 11 -5.95 -4.38 9.01
CA LYS A 11 -4.60 -4.26 9.56
C LYS A 11 -3.53 -5.06 8.79
N GLU A 12 -3.81 -6.32 8.44
CA GLU A 12 -2.84 -7.17 7.74
C GLU A 12 -2.64 -6.75 6.28
N ARG A 13 -3.71 -6.30 5.61
CA ARG A 13 -3.64 -5.80 4.24
C ARG A 13 -2.77 -4.55 4.11
N LEU A 14 -2.88 -3.61 5.04
CA LEU A 14 -2.03 -2.42 5.09
C LEU A 14 -0.54 -2.79 5.21
N LYS A 15 -0.23 -3.87 5.95
CA LYS A 15 1.13 -4.39 6.07
C LYS A 15 1.62 -4.94 4.73
N ASN A 16 0.80 -5.75 4.05
CA ASN A 16 1.12 -6.29 2.73
C ASN A 16 1.31 -5.17 1.68
N GLU A 17 0.48 -4.12 1.70
CA GLU A 17 0.67 -2.95 0.83
C GLU A 17 2.00 -2.25 1.09
N ILE A 18 2.39 -2.08 2.36
CA ILE A 18 3.70 -1.51 2.70
C ILE A 18 4.84 -2.37 2.15
N GLU A 19 4.75 -3.71 2.24
CA GLU A 19 5.77 -4.59 1.66
C GLU A 19 5.86 -4.43 0.14
N ILE A 20 4.72 -4.33 -0.55
CA ILE A 20 4.68 -4.07 -2.00
C ILE A 20 5.32 -2.71 -2.34
N PHE A 21 5.04 -1.67 -1.55
CA PHE A 21 5.69 -0.36 -1.73
C PHE A 21 7.20 -0.40 -1.44
N ARG A 22 7.68 -1.30 -0.56
CA ARG A 22 9.13 -1.51 -0.35
C ARG A 22 9.78 -2.20 -1.53
N GLU A 23 9.14 -3.24 -2.08
CA GLU A 23 9.64 -3.94 -3.25
C GLU A 23 9.68 -3.04 -4.48
N ASN A 24 8.62 -2.26 -4.69
CA ASN A 24 8.51 -1.33 -5.81
C ASN A 24 7.87 0.00 -5.38
N PRO A 25 8.68 1.03 -5.07
CA PRO A 25 8.15 2.33 -4.66
C PRO A 25 7.50 3.10 -5.81
N HIS A 26 7.65 2.66 -7.06
CA HIS A 26 7.01 3.28 -8.23
C HIS A 26 5.69 2.61 -8.64
N ILE A 27 5.27 1.57 -7.93
CA ILE A 27 4.08 0.80 -8.27
C ILE A 27 2.81 1.67 -8.28
N SER A 28 1.92 1.37 -9.24
CA SER A 28 0.63 2.03 -9.35
C SER A 28 -0.43 1.39 -8.44
N MET A 29 -1.45 2.16 -8.05
CA MET A 29 -2.60 1.64 -7.29
C MET A 29 -3.34 0.50 -8.02
N LYS A 30 -3.32 0.50 -9.36
CA LYS A 30 -3.95 -0.54 -10.18
C LYS A 30 -3.21 -1.87 -10.07
N GLU A 31 -1.87 -1.83 -10.06
CA GLU A 31 -1.05 -3.03 -9.90
C GLU A 31 -1.20 -3.62 -8.50
N ILE A 32 -1.22 -2.77 -7.46
CA ILE A 32 -1.47 -3.22 -6.08
C ILE A 32 -2.84 -3.89 -5.98
N ALA A 33 -3.88 -3.25 -6.54
CA ALA A 33 -5.23 -3.79 -6.56
C ALA A 33 -5.28 -5.18 -7.22
N GLY A 34 -4.57 -5.36 -8.35
CA GLY A 34 -4.43 -6.65 -9.00
C GLY A 34 -3.69 -7.69 -8.15
N ARG A 35 -2.56 -7.31 -7.54
CA ARG A 35 -1.72 -8.21 -6.73
C ARG A 35 -2.41 -8.68 -5.46
N LEU A 36 -3.21 -7.81 -4.84
CA LEU A 36 -3.98 -8.10 -3.63
C LEU A 36 -5.41 -8.61 -3.94
N ASN A 37 -5.78 -8.70 -5.22
CA ASN A 37 -7.11 -9.04 -5.69
C ASN A 37 -8.23 -8.22 -5.00
N VAL A 38 -7.99 -6.93 -4.82
CA VAL A 38 -8.93 -5.97 -4.22
C VAL A 38 -9.31 -4.88 -5.21
N SER A 39 -10.35 -4.11 -4.88
CA SER A 39 -10.71 -2.95 -5.70
C SER A 39 -9.69 -1.81 -5.55
N ILE A 40 -9.51 -1.01 -6.60
CA ILE A 40 -8.70 0.23 -6.55
C ILE A 40 -9.24 1.19 -5.48
N LYS A 41 -10.57 1.21 -5.26
CA LYS A 41 -11.21 2.01 -4.21
C LYS A 41 -10.77 1.59 -2.81
N THR A 42 -10.55 0.29 -2.61
CA THR A 42 -10.03 -0.29 -1.38
C THR A 42 -8.59 0.17 -1.14
N VAL A 43 -7.70 -0.05 -2.11
CA VAL A 43 -6.30 0.42 -2.07
C VAL A 43 -6.22 1.93 -1.82
N LYS A 44 -7.08 2.72 -2.45
CA LYS A 44 -7.12 4.17 -2.23
C LYS A 44 -7.43 4.52 -0.77
N ARG A 45 -8.43 3.87 -0.16
CA ARG A 45 -8.77 4.07 1.25
C ARG A 45 -7.63 3.66 2.17
N ASP A 46 -6.98 2.54 1.85
CA ASP A 46 -5.84 2.02 2.61
C ASP A 46 -4.65 2.98 2.56
N ILE A 47 -4.27 3.46 1.36
CA ILE A 47 -3.26 4.51 1.18
C ILE A 47 -3.64 5.79 1.93
N GLU A 48 -4.89 6.22 1.89
CA GLU A 48 -5.34 7.39 2.64
C GLU A 48 -5.19 7.19 4.15
N GLN A 49 -5.46 5.99 4.66
CA GLN A 49 -5.24 5.64 6.06
C GLN A 49 -3.74 5.59 6.42
N LEU A 50 -2.89 5.05 5.54
CA LEU A 50 -1.43 5.05 5.70
C LEU A 50 -0.85 6.48 5.68
N LYS A 51 -1.40 7.34 4.82
CA LYS A 51 -1.03 8.77 4.78
C LYS A 51 -1.48 9.49 6.04
N LYS A 52 -2.71 9.27 6.49
CA LYS A 52 -3.27 9.89 7.70
C LYS A 52 -2.53 9.46 8.97
N SER A 53 -2.05 8.22 9.00
CA SER A 53 -1.21 7.69 10.09
C SER A 53 0.27 8.08 9.97
N GLY A 54 0.66 8.83 8.92
CA GLY A 54 2.05 9.25 8.71
C GLY A 54 3.00 8.12 8.31
N ARG A 55 2.48 6.95 7.90
CA ARG A 55 3.27 5.75 7.56
C ARG A 55 3.70 5.71 6.09
N LEU A 56 2.99 6.42 5.21
CA LEU A 56 3.24 6.46 3.76
C LEU A 56 3.03 7.87 3.21
N ALA A 57 3.88 8.33 2.29
CA ALA A 57 3.58 9.50 1.46
C ALA A 57 4.07 9.33 0.03
N ARG A 58 3.50 10.10 -0.89
CA ARG A 58 4.00 10.18 -2.26
C ARG A 58 4.96 11.37 -2.39
N ILE A 59 6.20 11.11 -2.79
CA ILE A 59 7.25 12.12 -2.95
C ILE A 59 7.61 12.24 -4.43
N GLY A 60 7.76 13.47 -4.94
CA GLY A 60 8.14 13.74 -6.32
C GLY A 60 6.99 14.16 -7.23
N GLY A 61 7.28 14.30 -8.52
CA GLY A 61 6.35 14.84 -9.53
C GLY A 61 5.18 13.90 -9.86
N ARG A 62 4.22 14.37 -10.67
CA ARG A 62 3.12 13.51 -11.14
C ARG A 62 3.63 12.26 -11.88
N LYS A 63 4.67 12.40 -12.70
CA LYS A 63 5.25 11.32 -13.52
C LYS A 63 6.40 10.55 -12.85
N THR A 64 7.19 11.22 -12.01
CA THR A 64 8.41 10.65 -11.39
C THR A 64 8.25 10.36 -9.90
N GLY A 65 7.05 10.62 -9.35
CA GLY A 65 6.81 10.46 -7.92
C GLY A 65 6.77 8.99 -7.52
N TYR A 66 7.39 8.71 -6.37
CA TYR A 66 7.45 7.39 -5.75
C TYR A 66 6.77 7.42 -4.38
N TRP A 67 6.42 6.24 -3.90
CA TRP A 67 5.88 6.02 -2.56
C TRP A 67 7.01 5.89 -1.57
N LYS A 68 7.07 6.82 -0.61
CA LYS A 68 8.02 6.82 0.50
C LYS A 68 7.32 6.28 1.74
N ILE A 69 7.88 5.22 2.31
CA ILE A 69 7.44 4.63 3.56
C ILE A 69 8.20 5.28 4.71
N TYR A 70 7.46 5.74 5.72
CA TYR A 70 8.01 6.25 6.98
C TYR A 70 7.89 5.23 8.11
N ASP A 71 7.17 4.14 7.86
CA ASP A 71 7.04 3.03 8.79
C ASP A 71 8.37 2.30 8.98
N ILE A 72 9.07 2.64 10.07
CA ILE A 72 10.37 2.06 10.47
C ILE A 72 10.19 0.71 11.21
N SER A 73 8.95 0.25 11.38
CA SER A 73 8.64 -0.96 12.16
C SER A 73 8.99 -2.30 11.48
N VAL A 74 9.56 -2.27 10.26
CA VAL A 74 10.10 -3.47 9.60
C VAL A 74 11.55 -3.23 9.18
N LYS A 75 12.41 -2.95 10.16
CA LYS A 75 13.82 -3.31 10.02
C LYS A 75 13.96 -4.77 10.50
N ASN A 76 14.65 -5.58 9.69
CA ASN A 76 15.01 -6.99 9.90
C ASN A 76 14.04 -8.04 9.35
N LYS A 77 14.22 -8.38 8.07
CA LYS A 77 14.48 -9.77 7.70
C LYS A 77 15.89 -9.83 7.12
N VAL A 78 16.83 -10.06 8.03
CA VAL A 78 18.14 -10.63 7.72
C VAL A 78 17.91 -12.11 7.42
N ASN A 79 18.34 -12.53 6.24
CA ASN A 79 18.77 -13.86 5.78
C ASN A 79 18.44 -14.02 4.30
#